data_AF-A0A919GCN8-F1
#
_entry.id   AF-A0A919GCN8-F1
#
_cell.length_a   1.000
_cell.length_b   1.000
_cell.length_c   1.000
_cell.angle_alpha   90.00
_cell.angle_beta   90.00
_cell.angle_gamma   90.00
#
_symmetry.space_group_name_H-M   'P 1'
#
loop_
_entity.id
_entity.type
_entity.pdbx_description
1 polymer ?
#
loop_
_entity_poly.entity_id
_entity_poly.type
_entity_poly.pdbx_seq_one_letter_code
_entity_poly.pdbx_strand_id
1 'polypeptide(L)'
;MGTDEPLSEDELSAIERRVAAASPGPWVGWLESRHGIGGSSFIELPGDVEVDDELYLTRATGGRRVGGAHAQTDADIDFIAGARQDVPRLVSEVRRLRAALEEARSAD
;
A
#
# COMPACT_ATOMS: atom_id res chain seq x y z
N MET A 1 16.35 13.15 7.14
CA MET A 1 15.01 13.64 7.54
C MET A 1 14.55 12.75 8.67
N GLY A 2 14.32 13.31 9.86
CA GLY A 2 13.85 12.53 11.01
C GLY A 2 12.40 12.13 10.80
N THR A 3 11.98 10.99 11.34
CA THR A 3 10.57 10.54 11.33
C THR A 3 9.62 11.49 12.08
N ASP A 4 10.17 12.48 12.79
CA ASP A 4 9.46 13.37 13.69
C ASP A 4 9.19 14.76 13.10
N GLU A 5 9.67 15.04 11.89
CA GLU A 5 9.42 16.32 11.20
C GLU A 5 8.06 16.29 10.47
N PRO A 6 7.20 17.31 10.61
CA PRO A 6 5.94 17.38 9.87
C PRO A 6 6.19 17.45 8.36
N LEU A 7 5.52 16.59 7.58
CA LEU A 7 5.62 16.58 6.10
C LEU A 7 5.23 17.94 5.49
N SER A 8 6.03 18.52 4.62
CA SER A 8 5.63 19.71 3.86
C SER A 8 4.40 19.45 2.96
N GLU A 9 3.74 20.52 2.52
CA GLU A 9 2.63 20.41 1.54
C GLU A 9 3.10 19.81 0.21
N ASP A 10 4.35 20.09 -0.19
CA ASP A 10 4.94 19.50 -1.40
C ASP A 10 5.14 17.99 -1.25
N GLU A 11 5.54 17.52 -0.06
CA GLU A 11 5.67 16.09 0.23
C GLU A 11 4.32 15.38 0.26
N LEU A 12 3.31 15.95 0.92
CA LEU A 12 1.94 15.41 0.90
C LEU A 12 1.39 15.33 -0.53
N SER A 13 1.56 16.40 -1.30
CA SER A 13 1.15 16.44 -2.70
C SER A 13 1.90 15.41 -3.56
N ALA A 14 3.17 15.15 -3.26
CA ALA A 14 3.94 14.10 -3.92
C ALA A 14 3.42 12.70 -3.59
N ILE A 15 2.97 12.46 -2.35
CA ILE A 15 2.34 11.19 -1.96
C ILE A 15 1.01 11.03 -2.72
N GLU A 16 0.16 12.05 -2.76
CA GLU A 16 -1.11 12.02 -3.49
C GLU A 16 -0.92 11.73 -4.97
N ARG A 17 0.10 12.31 -5.61
CA ARG A 17 0.43 12.02 -7.02
C ARG A 17 0.81 10.55 -7.23
N ARG A 18 1.57 9.93 -6.32
CA ARG A 18 1.90 8.49 -6.42
C ARG A 18 0.65 7.63 -6.25
N VAL A 19 -0.23 8.00 -5.32
CA VAL A 19 -1.52 7.31 -5.12
C VAL A 19 -2.38 7.38 -6.37
N ALA A 20 -2.48 8.55 -7.01
CA ALA A 20 -3.27 8.75 -8.22
C ALA A 20 -2.69 8.03 -9.45
N ALA A 21 -1.37 7.82 -9.49
CA ALA A 21 -0.70 7.13 -10.58
C ALA A 21 -0.77 5.59 -10.48
N ALA A 22 -1.00 5.05 -9.28
CA ALA A 22 -1.16 3.61 -9.07
C ALA A 22 -2.56 3.13 -9.55
N SER A 23 -2.69 1.83 -9.86
CA SER A 23 -3.99 1.26 -10.23
C SER A 23 -5.04 1.49 -9.12
N PRO A 24 -6.33 1.59 -9.46
CA PRO A 24 -7.39 1.75 -8.47
C PRO A 24 -7.36 0.65 -7.40
N GLY A 25 -7.83 0.96 -6.19
CA GLY A 25 -8.08 -0.04 -5.15
C GLY A 25 -9.55 -0.51 -5.15
N PRO A 26 -9.91 -1.52 -4.34
CA PRO A 26 -9.06 -2.18 -3.35
C PRO A 26 -8.09 -3.17 -3.98
N TRP A 27 -6.87 -3.24 -3.43
CA TRP A 27 -5.92 -4.31 -3.71
C TRP A 27 -6.08 -5.41 -2.66
N VAL A 28 -6.08 -6.68 -3.07
CA VAL A 28 -6.30 -7.83 -2.18
C VAL A 28 -5.14 -8.81 -2.27
N GLY A 29 -4.49 -9.10 -1.14
CA GLY A 29 -3.39 -10.07 -1.06
C GLY A 29 -3.88 -11.51 -0.99
N TRP A 30 -3.71 -12.27 -2.07
CA TRP A 30 -3.98 -13.70 -2.13
C TRP A 30 -2.70 -14.49 -1.84
N LEU A 31 -2.66 -15.09 -0.66
CA LEU A 31 -1.48 -15.83 -0.19
C LEU A 31 -1.64 -17.34 -0.31
N GLU A 32 -0.63 -18.01 -0.87
CA GLU A 32 -0.57 -19.48 -0.93
C GLU A 32 -0.65 -20.12 0.46
N SER A 33 0.07 -19.55 1.43
CA SER A 33 0.10 -20.05 2.80
C SER A 33 -1.26 -20.01 3.52
N ARG A 34 -2.19 -19.15 3.06
CA ARG A 34 -3.51 -18.99 3.67
C ARG A 34 -4.63 -19.63 2.87
N HIS A 35 -4.55 -19.56 1.54
CA HIS A 35 -5.69 -19.87 0.67
C HIS A 35 -5.52 -21.15 -0.14
N GLY A 36 -4.31 -21.75 -0.16
CA GLY A 36 -4.06 -23.00 -0.89
C GLY A 36 -4.39 -22.89 -2.38
N ILE A 37 -3.93 -21.81 -3.01
CA ILE A 37 -4.30 -21.40 -4.38
C ILE A 37 -3.64 -22.30 -5.43
N GLY A 38 -2.59 -23.03 -5.05
CA GLY A 38 -1.95 -24.05 -5.89
C GLY A 38 -0.91 -23.49 -6.87
N GLY A 39 -0.52 -22.23 -6.70
CA GLY A 39 0.40 -21.47 -7.54
C GLY A 39 1.35 -20.58 -6.71
N SER A 40 1.34 -19.27 -6.97
CA SER A 40 2.16 -18.27 -6.27
C SER A 40 1.27 -17.21 -5.64
N SER A 41 1.65 -16.68 -4.49
CA SER A 41 0.94 -15.55 -3.86
C SER A 41 0.98 -14.32 -4.78
N PHE A 42 -0.11 -13.55 -4.82
CA PHE A 42 -0.28 -12.37 -5.67
C PHE A 42 -1.14 -11.29 -5.01
N ILE A 43 -1.20 -10.12 -5.64
CA ILE A 43 -2.15 -9.05 -5.32
C ILE A 43 -3.18 -8.99 -6.45
N GLU A 44 -4.44 -9.19 -6.12
CA GLU A 44 -5.56 -8.97 -7.03
C GLU A 44 -5.91 -7.49 -7.06
N LEU A 45 -6.06 -6.96 -8.27
CA LEU A 45 -6.53 -5.60 -8.54
C LEU A 45 -8.03 -5.61 -8.81
N PRO A 46 -8.74 -4.48 -8.60
CA PRO A 46 -10.16 -4.42 -8.96
C PRO A 46 -10.28 -4.48 -10.48
N GLY A 47 -11.05 -5.42 -11.00
CA GLY A 47 -11.18 -5.66 -12.42
C GLY A 47 -12.51 -6.31 -12.80
N ASP A 48 -12.71 -6.50 -14.11
CA ASP A 48 -13.77 -7.34 -14.63
C ASP A 48 -13.47 -8.80 -14.24
N VAL A 49 -14.49 -9.56 -13.83
CA VAL A 49 -14.35 -10.98 -13.50
C VAL A 49 -13.89 -11.84 -14.68
N GLU A 50 -13.98 -11.32 -15.91
CA GLU A 50 -13.47 -11.97 -17.12
C GLU A 50 -11.97 -11.71 -17.35
N VAL A 51 -11.35 -10.81 -16.58
CA VAL A 51 -9.93 -10.45 -16.72
C VAL A 51 -9.24 -10.52 -15.36
N ASP A 52 -8.42 -11.55 -15.16
CA ASP A 52 -7.53 -11.63 -14.01
C ASP A 52 -6.46 -10.52 -14.13
N ASP A 53 -6.62 -9.45 -13.35
CA ASP A 53 -5.63 -8.37 -13.22
C ASP A 53 -4.85 -8.54 -11.91
N GLU A 54 -3.66 -9.13 -12.03
CA GLU A 54 -2.88 -9.63 -10.91
C GLU A 54 -1.45 -9.07 -10.91
N LEU A 55 -0.97 -8.66 -9.74
CA LEU A 55 0.43 -8.30 -9.53
C LEU A 55 1.18 -9.39 -8.76
N TYR A 56 2.25 -9.89 -9.36
CA TYR A 56 3.12 -10.90 -8.76
C TYR A 56 4.41 -10.31 -8.20
N LEU A 57 4.79 -10.71 -6.98
CA LEU A 57 6.07 -10.36 -6.37
C LEU A 57 7.07 -11.52 -6.50
N THR A 58 8.22 -11.27 -7.13
CA THR A 58 9.34 -12.21 -7.11
C THR A 58 10.40 -11.76 -6.11
N ARG A 59 10.66 -12.58 -5.10
CA ARG A 59 11.76 -12.37 -4.15
C ARG A 59 12.98 -13.17 -4.56
N ALA A 60 14.15 -12.54 -4.55
CA ALA A 60 15.44 -13.22 -4.75
C ALA A 60 16.45 -12.76 -3.70
N THR A 61 17.25 -13.70 -3.18
CA THR A 61 18.32 -13.44 -2.22
C THR A 61 19.51 -14.38 -2.49
N GLY A 62 20.74 -13.87 -2.32
CA GLY A 62 21.95 -14.65 -2.62
C GLY A 62 22.02 -15.19 -4.06
N GLY A 63 21.42 -14.49 -5.02
CA GLY A 63 21.36 -14.90 -6.43
C GLY A 63 20.35 -16.02 -6.74
N ARG A 64 19.47 -16.37 -5.80
CA ARG A 64 18.45 -17.41 -5.98
C ARG A 64 17.05 -16.85 -5.72
N ARG A 65 16.06 -17.30 -6.49
CA ARG A 65 14.65 -17.00 -6.21
C ARG A 65 14.23 -17.73 -4.94
N VAL A 66 13.49 -17.04 -4.08
CA VAL A 66 12.77 -17.64 -2.96
C VAL A 66 11.49 -18.25 -3.55
N GLY A 67 11.39 -19.57 -3.52
CA GLY A 67 10.24 -20.30 -4.08
C GLY A 67 9.27 -20.78 -3.01
N GLY A 68 8.04 -21.07 -3.42
CA GLY A 68 6.97 -21.58 -2.57
C GLY A 68 6.42 -20.57 -1.57
N ALA A 69 5.52 -21.03 -0.70
CA ALA A 69 4.97 -20.22 0.38
C ALA A 69 6.11 -19.76 1.32
N HIS A 70 6.21 -18.45 1.53
CA HIS A 70 7.26 -17.85 2.34
C HIS A 70 6.69 -16.70 3.17
N ALA A 71 6.67 -16.88 4.49
CA ALA A 71 5.97 -15.99 5.42
C ALA A 71 6.37 -14.51 5.29
N GLN A 72 7.64 -14.21 4.99
CA GLN A 72 8.06 -12.81 4.82
C GLN A 72 7.64 -12.23 3.46
N THR A 73 7.58 -13.06 2.42
CA THR A 73 7.07 -12.60 1.10
C THR A 73 5.57 -12.34 1.21
N ASP A 74 4.88 -13.22 1.91
CA ASP A 74 3.46 -13.10 2.24
C ASP A 74 3.15 -11.82 3.03
N ALA A 75 3.95 -11.52 4.06
CA ALA A 75 3.80 -10.27 4.82
C ALA A 75 4.05 -9.02 3.96
N ASP A 76 5.03 -9.07 3.04
CA ASP A 76 5.27 -7.96 2.11
C ASP A 76 4.10 -7.77 1.14
N ILE A 77 3.50 -8.85 0.64
CA ILE A 77 2.32 -8.81 -0.24
C ILE A 77 1.15 -8.15 0.50
N ASP A 78 0.86 -8.57 1.73
CA ASP A 78 -0.19 -7.96 2.56
C ASP A 78 0.09 -6.47 2.82
N PHE A 79 1.33 -6.12 3.14
CA PHE A 79 1.72 -4.73 3.36
C PHE A 79 1.52 -3.87 2.11
N ILE A 80 1.96 -4.35 0.94
CA ILE A 80 1.82 -3.62 -0.33
C ILE A 80 0.35 -3.49 -0.71
N ALA A 81 -0.42 -4.57 -0.59
CA ALA A 81 -1.85 -4.55 -0.84
C ALA A 81 -2.54 -3.52 0.06
N GLY A 82 -2.35 -3.59 1.38
CA GLY A 82 -2.97 -2.68 2.35
C GLY A 82 -2.52 -1.21 2.21
N ALA A 83 -1.27 -0.97 1.81
CA ALA A 83 -0.76 0.38 1.58
C ALA A 83 -1.58 1.14 0.53
N ARG A 84 -2.18 0.44 -0.45
CA ARG A 84 -3.01 1.09 -1.46
C ARG A 84 -4.22 1.82 -0.87
N GLN A 85 -4.84 1.25 0.15
CA GLN A 85 -5.99 1.81 0.86
C GLN A 85 -5.54 2.72 2.01
N ASP A 86 -4.46 2.37 2.70
CA ASP A 86 -4.02 3.10 3.89
C ASP A 86 -3.40 4.45 3.55
N VAL A 87 -2.55 4.54 2.52
CA VAL A 87 -1.87 5.79 2.16
C VAL A 87 -2.83 6.95 1.86
N PRO A 88 -3.85 6.82 0.99
CA PRO A 88 -4.81 7.92 0.78
C PRO A 88 -5.55 8.32 2.06
N ARG A 89 -5.90 7.36 2.92
CA ARG A 89 -6.58 7.62 4.20
C ARG A 89 -5.67 8.38 5.16
N LEU A 90 -4.40 7.99 5.26
CA LEU A 90 -3.42 8.65 6.10
C LEU A 90 -3.15 10.08 5.64
N VAL A 91 -3.03 10.33 4.33
CA VAL A 91 -2.90 11.71 3.80
C VAL A 91 -4.13 12.55 4.14
N SER A 92 -5.33 12.01 3.93
CA SER A 92 -6.57 12.69 4.29
C SER A 92 -6.62 13.04 5.78
N GLU A 93 -6.21 12.10 6.64
CA GLU A 93 -6.17 12.30 8.08
C GLU A 93 -5.15 13.36 8.50
N VAL A 94 -3.96 13.38 7.90
CA VAL A 94 -2.97 14.44 8.15
C VAL A 94 -3.52 15.81 7.78
N ARG A 95 -4.17 15.95 6.62
CA ARG A 95 -4.78 17.23 6.20
C ARG A 95 -5.88 17.67 7.17
N ARG A 96 -6.75 16.74 7.59
CA ARG A 96 -7.81 16.99 8.58
C ARG A 96 -7.25 17.48 9.90
N LEU A 97 -6.21 16.82 10.42
CA LEU A 97 -5.56 17.20 11.68
C LEU A 97 -4.89 18.57 11.60
N ARG A 98 -4.29 18.93 10.46
CA ARG A 98 -3.73 20.28 10.24
C ARG A 98 -4.78 21.37 10.27
N ALA A 99 -5.91 21.15 9.59
CA ALA A 99 -7.01 22.11 9.60
C ALA A 99 -7.54 22.33 11.02
N ALA A 100 -7.79 21.25 11.77
CA ALA A 100 -8.24 21.33 13.15
C ALA A 100 -7.24 22.06 14.08
N LEU A 101 -5.94 21.86 13.85
CA LEU A 101 -4.90 22.54 14.62
C LEU A 101 -4.85 24.06 14.34
N GLU A 102 -5.06 24.46 13.09
CA GLU A 102 -5.11 25.88 12.71
C GLU A 102 -6.36 26.58 13.28
N GLU A 103 -7.52 25.90 13.23
CA GLU A 103 -8.75 26.36 13.86
C GLU A 103 -8.58 26.57 15.37
N ALA A 104 -7.95 25.60 16.06
CA ALA A 104 -7.69 25.69 17.49
C ALA A 104 -6.75 26.86 17.85
N ARG A 105 -5.71 27.10 17.04
CA ARG A 105 -4.77 28.21 17.24
C ARG A 105 -5.37 29.58 16.95
N SER A 106 -6.36 29.65 16.07
CA SER A 106 -7.04 30.90 15.71
C SER A 106 -8.13 31.28 16.71
N ALA A 107 -8.50 30.37 17.62
CA ALA A 107 -9.50 30.57 18.65
C ALA A 107 -8.92 31.08 19.99
N ASP A 108 -7.59 31.08 20.13
CA ASP A 108 -6.83 31.67 21.24
C ASP A 108 -6.40 33.11 20.94
#